data_AF-A0A842KT47-F1
#
_entry.id   AF-A0A842KT47-F1
#
_cell.length_a   1.000
_cell.length_b   1.000
_cell.length_c   1.000
_cell.angle_alpha   90.00
_cell.angle_beta   90.00
_cell.angle_gamma   90.00
#
_symmetry.space_group_name_H-M   'P 1'
#
loop_
_entity.id
_entity.type
_entity.pdbx_description
1 polymer ?
#
loop_
_entity_poly.entity_id
_entity_poly.type
_entity_poly.pdbx_seq_one_letter_code
_entity_poly.pdbx_strand_id
1 'polypeptide(L)'
;MMDIIDFVIVASLMFVILICYHIIFYSSRKSENVSKEEYSLLKAILTEFKHRIDEQNKKISEIMVKVDLIENKIERSPIKKVEAKVSSIQEKIESDTRKIENTNLNLSDIELNILKFISTGPKSSKEVQTTINKSREHTARLLKNLYTKNLLKRESQGKFFVYSLSEQGKKIIFGS
;
A
#
# COMPACT_ATOMS: atom_id res chain seq x y z
N MET A 1 28.77 49.74 -65.41
CA MET A 1 28.74 50.71 -64.31
C MET A 1 27.64 50.21 -63.39
N MET A 2 27.95 49.78 -62.17
CA MET A 2 26.91 49.27 -61.26
C MET A 2 26.00 50.44 -60.90
N ASP A 3 24.70 50.30 -61.16
CA ASP A 3 23.74 51.37 -60.89
C ASP A 3 23.45 51.44 -59.39
N ILE A 4 23.09 52.63 -58.91
CA ILE A 4 22.75 52.90 -57.49
C ILE A 4 21.67 51.93 -56.98
N ILE A 5 20.79 51.48 -57.88
CA ILE A 5 19.70 50.54 -57.60
C ILE A 5 20.24 49.17 -57.15
N ASP A 6 21.30 48.67 -57.78
CA ASP A 6 21.91 47.37 -57.43
C ASP A 6 22.51 47.40 -56.02
N PHE A 7 23.14 48.52 -55.65
CA PHE A 7 23.70 48.70 -54.31
C PHE A 7 22.61 48.68 -53.22
N VAL A 8 21.47 49.32 -53.49
CA VAL A 8 20.32 49.34 -52.55
C VAL A 8 19.73 47.95 -52.37
N ILE A 9 19.61 47.17 -53.45
CA ILE A 9 19.11 45.78 -53.39
C ILE A 9 20.04 44.90 -52.55
N VAL A 10 21.36 44.99 -52.78
CA VAL A 10 22.35 44.20 -52.02
C VAL A 10 22.35 44.58 -50.54
N ALA A 11 22.28 45.87 -50.21
CA ALA A 11 22.21 46.34 -48.83
C ALA A 11 20.94 45.84 -48.10
N SER A 12 19.79 45.86 -48.78
CA SER A 12 18.52 45.34 -48.25
C SER A 12 18.60 43.83 -47.98
N LEU A 13 19.16 43.05 -48.91
CA LEU A 13 19.35 41.60 -48.72
C LEU A 13 20.27 41.29 -47.54
N MET A 14 21.37 42.02 -47.39
CA MET A 14 22.27 41.87 -46.24
C MET A 14 21.56 42.17 -44.91
N PHE A 15 20.71 43.20 -44.88
CA PHE A 15 19.94 43.54 -43.69
C PHE A 15 18.93 42.44 -43.33
N VAL A 16 18.24 41.87 -44.32
CA VAL A 16 17.33 40.74 -44.12
C VAL A 16 18.08 39.53 -43.57
N ILE A 17 19.26 39.21 -44.12
CA ILE A 17 20.09 38.10 -43.66
C ILE A 17 20.53 38.29 -42.20
N LEU A 18 20.91 39.51 -41.80
CA LEU A 18 21.27 39.82 -40.42
C LEU A 18 20.09 39.65 -39.46
N ILE A 19 18.90 40.10 -39.85
CA ILE A 19 17.68 39.91 -39.06
C ILE A 19 17.37 38.41 -38.92
N CYS A 20 17.43 37.65 -40.01
CA CYS A 20 17.21 36.20 -39.98
C CYS A 20 18.24 35.51 -39.07
N TYR A 21 19.52 35.88 -39.18
CA TYR A 21 20.56 35.37 -38.30
C TYR A 21 20.25 35.66 -36.83
N HIS A 22 19.83 36.89 -36.51
CA HIS A 22 19.53 37.29 -35.14
C HIS A 22 18.30 36.57 -34.56
N ILE A 23 17.28 36.31 -35.39
CA ILE A 23 16.08 35.54 -35.01
C ILE A 23 16.44 34.07 -34.76
N ILE A 24 17.24 33.46 -35.64
CA ILE A 24 17.69 32.08 -35.47
C ILE A 24 18.56 31.96 -34.22
N PHE A 25 19.54 32.84 -34.06
CA PHE A 25 20.41 32.85 -32.88
C PHE A 25 19.63 33.04 -31.57
N TYR A 26 18.68 33.99 -31.55
CA TYR A 26 17.85 34.22 -30.37
C TYR A 26 16.93 33.04 -30.07
N SER A 27 16.32 32.44 -31.10
CA SER A 27 15.43 31.28 -30.91
C SER A 27 16.19 30.03 -30.47
N SER A 28 17.37 29.75 -31.05
CA SER A 28 18.26 28.67 -30.61
C SER A 28 18.72 28.85 -29.17
N ARG A 29 19.11 30.06 -28.78
CA ARG A 29 19.58 30.35 -27.42
C ARG A 29 18.46 30.26 -26.38
N LYS A 30 17.23 30.66 -26.74
CA LYS A 30 16.05 30.48 -25.87
C LYS A 30 15.72 29.01 -25.67
N SER A 31 15.75 28.20 -26.72
CA SER A 31 15.46 26.76 -26.64
C SER A 31 16.44 26.00 -25.74
N GLU A 32 17.73 26.36 -25.77
CA GLU A 32 18.75 25.73 -24.92
C GLU A 32 18.54 26.03 -23.42
N ASN A 33 18.16 27.26 -23.09
CA ASN A 33 17.93 27.66 -21.70
C ASN A 33 16.66 27.00 -21.11
N VAL A 34 15.57 26.95 -21.88
CA VAL A 34 14.32 26.27 -21.46
C VAL A 34 14.58 24.79 -21.17
N SER A 35 15.35 24.13 -22.03
CA SER A 35 15.70 22.73 -21.86
C SER A 35 16.52 22.49 -20.58
N LYS A 36 17.51 23.35 -20.28
CA LYS A 36 18.32 23.27 -19.04
C LYS A 36 17.47 23.46 -17.77
N GLU A 37 16.49 24.35 -17.80
CA GLU A 37 15.57 24.57 -16.68
C GLU A 37 14.70 23.33 -16.41
N GLU A 38 14.12 22.71 -17.45
CA GLU A 38 13.36 21.46 -17.32
C GLU A 38 14.21 20.32 -16.78
N TYR A 39 15.44 20.14 -17.28
CA TYR A 39 16.37 19.14 -16.75
C TYR A 39 16.73 19.39 -15.28
N SER A 40 16.89 20.65 -14.89
CA SER A 40 17.18 21.03 -13.50
C SER A 40 16.03 20.68 -12.56
N LEU A 41 14.79 21.01 -12.94
CA LEU A 41 13.59 20.68 -12.18
C LEU A 41 13.41 19.17 -12.05
N LEU A 42 13.57 18.44 -13.15
CA LEU A 42 13.49 16.97 -13.15
C LEU A 42 14.54 16.36 -12.24
N LYS A 43 15.78 16.87 -12.28
CA LYS A 43 16.87 16.43 -11.41
C LYS A 43 16.59 16.74 -9.94
N ALA A 44 16.01 17.90 -9.62
CA ALA A 44 15.62 18.25 -8.25
C ALA A 44 14.53 17.31 -7.73
N ILE A 45 13.48 17.05 -8.53
CA ILE A 45 12.41 16.10 -8.19
C ILE A 45 12.98 14.70 -8.00
N LEU A 46 13.84 14.22 -8.90
CA LEU A 46 14.47 12.91 -8.80
C LEU A 46 15.32 12.78 -7.53
N THR A 47 16.05 13.84 -7.18
CA THR A 47 16.88 13.89 -5.97
C THR A 47 16.01 13.82 -4.71
N GLU A 48 14.89 14.54 -4.70
CA GLU A 48 13.91 14.50 -3.60
C GLU A 48 13.28 13.10 -3.46
N PHE A 49 12.88 12.46 -4.56
CA PHE A 49 12.36 11.08 -4.53
C PHE A 49 13.40 10.09 -4.02
N LYS A 50 14.65 10.19 -4.48
CA LYS A 50 15.74 9.35 -4.01
C LYS A 50 15.93 9.49 -2.50
N HIS A 51 15.94 10.73 -2.01
CA HIS A 51 16.07 11.01 -0.59
C HIS A 51 14.94 10.38 0.24
N ARG A 52 13.69 10.49 -0.22
CA ARG A 52 12.52 9.87 0.43
C ARG A 52 12.60 8.34 0.47
N ILE A 53 13.09 7.73 -0.60
CA ILE A 53 13.31 6.27 -0.66
C ILE A 53 14.38 5.85 0.34
N ASP A 54 15.51 6.57 0.39
CA ASP A 54 16.59 6.28 1.34
C ASP A 54 16.13 6.40 2.80
N GLU A 55 15.31 7.40 3.12
CA GLU A 55 14.73 7.56 4.45
C GLU A 55 13.80 6.39 4.81
N GLN A 56 12.98 5.92 3.86
CA GLN A 56 12.12 4.75 4.06
C GLN A 56 12.93 3.47 4.24
N ASN A 57 13.97 3.26 3.43
CA ASN A 57 14.89 2.12 3.55
C ASN A 57 15.54 2.07 4.93
N LYS A 58 15.92 3.23 5.48
CA LYS A 58 16.45 3.31 6.85
C LYS A 58 15.42 2.87 7.90
N LYS A 59 14.17 3.33 7.78
CA LYS A 59 13.09 2.92 8.70
C LYS A 59 12.80 1.41 8.61
N ILE A 60 12.83 0.85 7.40
CA ILE A 60 12.66 -0.59 7.17
C ILE A 60 13.80 -1.37 7.85
N SER A 61 15.04 -0.94 7.67
CA SER A 61 16.20 -1.56 8.31
C SER A 61 16.09 -1.54 9.84
N GLU A 62 15.67 -0.42 10.42
CA GLU A 62 15.46 -0.32 11.88
C GLU A 62 14.36 -1.28 12.37
N ILE A 63 13.25 -1.40 11.63
CA ILE A 63 12.18 -2.34 11.95
C ILE A 63 12.68 -3.77 11.85
N MET A 64 13.44 -4.11 10.81
CA MET A 64 14.02 -5.45 10.62
C MET A 64 14.90 -5.85 11.79
N VAL A 65 15.79 -4.95 12.25
CA VAL A 65 16.60 -5.17 13.45
C VAL A 65 15.72 -5.39 14.69
N LYS A 66 14.65 -4.61 14.86
CA LYS A 66 13.72 -4.80 15.99
C LYS A 66 13.02 -6.15 15.94
N VAL A 67 12.62 -6.60 14.74
CA VAL A 67 12.00 -7.92 14.55
C VAL A 67 12.99 -9.02 14.90
N ASP A 68 14.22 -8.98 14.37
CA ASP A 68 15.27 -9.98 14.68
C ASP A 68 15.56 -10.04 16.19
N LEU A 69 15.61 -8.88 16.86
CA LEU A 69 15.80 -8.80 18.31
C LEU A 69 14.62 -9.42 19.09
N ILE A 70 13.39 -9.22 18.63
CA ILE A 70 12.19 -9.81 19.23
C ILE A 70 12.18 -11.32 19.00
N GLU A 71 12.45 -11.79 17.79
CA GLU A 71 12.52 -13.22 17.46
C GLU A 71 13.57 -13.93 18.33
N ASN A 72 14.78 -13.37 18.44
CA ASN A 72 15.83 -13.92 19.30
C ASN A 72 15.44 -13.91 20.79
N LYS A 73 14.70 -12.88 21.26
CA LYS A 73 14.15 -12.87 22.63
C LYS A 73 13.06 -13.92 22.84
N ILE A 74 12.21 -14.17 21.84
CA ILE A 74 11.17 -15.21 21.89
C ILE A 74 11.83 -16.59 21.92
N GLU A 75 12.87 -16.83 21.11
CA GLU A 75 13.62 -18.09 21.12
C GLU A 75 14.32 -18.38 22.46
N ARG A 76 14.77 -17.34 23.18
CA ARG A 76 15.41 -17.46 24.49
C ARG A 76 14.43 -17.40 25.68
N SER A 77 13.16 -17.06 25.43
CA SER A 77 12.14 -17.00 26.47
C SER A 77 11.76 -18.41 26.95
N PRO A 78 11.39 -18.60 28.23
CA PRO A 78 11.00 -19.91 28.77
C PRO A 78 9.73 -20.48 28.11
N ILE A 79 9.09 -19.76 27.17
CA ILE A 79 7.87 -20.16 26.47
C ILE A 79 8.07 -21.47 25.68
N LYS A 80 9.23 -21.69 25.05
CA LYS A 80 9.55 -22.97 24.39
C LYS A 80 9.75 -24.14 25.37
N LYS A 81 10.20 -23.86 26.60
CA LYS A 81 10.30 -24.89 27.67
C LYS A 81 8.92 -25.22 28.26
N VAL A 82 7.98 -24.29 28.18
CA VAL A 82 6.58 -24.49 28.54
C VAL A 82 5.87 -25.30 27.45
N GLU A 83 6.10 -25.07 26.16
CA GLU A 83 5.51 -25.88 25.07
C GLU A 83 5.88 -27.38 25.16
N ALA A 84 7.13 -27.71 25.47
CA ALA A 84 7.56 -29.11 25.66
C ALA A 84 6.91 -29.78 26.89
N LYS A 85 6.60 -29.01 27.93
CA LYS A 85 5.91 -29.49 29.14
C LYS A 85 4.38 -29.52 28.98
N VAL A 86 3.84 -28.62 28.16
CA VAL A 86 2.41 -28.54 27.81
C VAL A 86 2.02 -29.71 26.91
N SER A 87 2.90 -30.17 26.01
CA SER A 87 2.66 -31.38 25.20
C SER A 87 2.44 -32.63 26.05
N SER A 88 3.14 -32.79 27.18
CA SER A 88 2.95 -33.92 28.10
C SER A 88 1.74 -33.80 29.03
N ILE A 89 1.16 -32.60 29.15
CA ILE A 89 -0.07 -32.36 29.91
C ILE A 89 -1.30 -32.54 28.99
N GLN A 90 -1.15 -32.26 27.69
CA GLN A 90 -2.18 -32.41 26.67
C GLN A 90 -2.75 -33.85 26.59
N GLU A 91 -1.89 -34.88 26.62
CA GLU A 91 -2.32 -36.30 26.59
C GLU A 91 -3.17 -36.71 27.79
N LYS A 92 -2.99 -36.06 28.96
CA LYS A 92 -3.74 -36.39 30.18
C LYS A 92 -5.05 -35.60 30.31
N ILE A 93 -5.20 -34.50 29.58
CA ILE A 93 -6.41 -33.66 29.61
C ILE A 93 -7.50 -34.19 28.66
N GLU A 94 -7.12 -34.91 27.60
CA GLU A 94 -8.06 -35.44 26.60
C GLU A 94 -9.10 -36.44 27.13
N SER A 95 -8.87 -37.07 28.30
CA SER A 95 -9.88 -37.93 28.93
C SER A 95 -10.96 -37.17 29.71
N ASP A 96 -10.70 -35.94 30.16
CA ASP A 96 -11.57 -35.22 31.11
C ASP A 96 -12.31 -34.01 30.51
N THR A 97 -11.88 -33.47 29.36
CA THR A 97 -12.49 -32.26 28.78
C THR A 97 -13.60 -32.53 27.78
N ARG A 98 -14.63 -33.28 28.20
CA ARG A 98 -15.94 -33.33 27.50
C ARG A 98 -16.90 -32.21 27.93
N LYS A 99 -16.42 -31.17 28.62
CA LYS A 99 -17.31 -30.21 29.29
C LYS A 99 -16.95 -28.72 29.27
N ILE A 100 -15.91 -28.26 28.57
CA ILE A 100 -15.59 -26.82 28.50
C ILE A 100 -15.15 -26.45 27.08
N GLU A 101 -16.09 -26.45 26.15
CA GLU A 101 -15.99 -25.66 24.92
C GLU A 101 -16.10 -24.18 25.29
N ASN A 102 -14.97 -23.47 25.36
CA ASN A 102 -14.93 -22.02 25.18
C ASN A 102 -13.60 -21.66 24.53
N THR A 103 -13.59 -21.78 23.21
CA THR A 103 -12.53 -21.37 22.32
C THR A 103 -12.27 -19.88 22.52
N ASN A 104 -11.17 -19.52 23.19
CA ASN A 104 -10.62 -18.17 23.18
C ASN A 104 -10.11 -17.86 21.76
N LEU A 105 -11.03 -17.57 20.83
CA LEU A 105 -10.72 -16.94 19.56
C LEU A 105 -10.33 -15.49 19.86
N ASN A 106 -9.03 -15.23 20.00
CA ASN A 106 -8.51 -13.88 20.19
C ASN A 106 -8.72 -13.07 18.90
N LEU A 107 -9.92 -12.49 18.76
CA LEU A 107 -10.32 -11.64 17.63
C LEU A 107 -9.91 -10.20 17.92
N SER A 108 -9.34 -9.53 16.92
CA SER A 108 -9.02 -8.10 17.03
C SER A 108 -10.31 -7.26 17.04
N ASP A 109 -10.30 -6.10 17.70
CA ASP A 109 -11.45 -5.17 17.76
C ASP A 109 -12.02 -4.83 16.37
N ILE A 110 -11.14 -4.75 15.36
CA ILE A 110 -11.52 -4.49 13.97
C ILE A 110 -12.26 -5.69 13.37
N GLU A 111 -11.83 -6.92 13.68
CA GLU A 111 -12.49 -8.15 13.24
C GLU A 111 -13.90 -8.24 13.85
N LEU A 112 -14.05 -7.97 15.16
CA LEU A 112 -15.36 -7.94 15.82
C LEU A 112 -16.29 -6.89 15.22
N ASN A 113 -15.78 -5.71 14.89
CA ASN A 113 -16.56 -4.66 14.24
C ASN A 113 -17.05 -5.11 12.84
N ILE A 114 -16.21 -5.82 12.08
CA ILE A 114 -16.61 -6.40 10.79
C ILE A 114 -17.71 -7.45 10.98
N LEU A 115 -17.56 -8.37 11.93
CA LEU A 115 -18.59 -9.37 12.21
C LEU A 115 -19.92 -8.73 12.62
N LYS A 116 -19.89 -7.72 13.50
CA LYS A 116 -21.08 -6.96 13.92
C LYS A 116 -21.72 -6.20 12.75
N PHE A 117 -20.92 -5.69 11.83
CA PHE A 117 -21.45 -5.03 10.65
C PHE A 117 -22.14 -6.03 9.71
N ILE A 118 -21.54 -7.21 9.48
CA ILE A 118 -22.11 -8.27 8.65
C ILE A 118 -23.31 -8.97 9.34
N SER A 119 -23.41 -8.93 10.67
CA SER A 119 -24.57 -9.48 11.38
C SER A 119 -25.86 -8.73 11.09
N THR A 120 -25.78 -7.47 10.60
CA THR A 120 -26.96 -6.69 10.18
C THR A 120 -27.53 -7.12 8.82
N GLY A 121 -26.80 -7.91 8.04
CA GLY A 121 -27.22 -8.40 6.74
C GLY A 121 -26.03 -8.76 5.83
N PRO A 122 -26.28 -9.42 4.69
CA PRO A 122 -25.22 -9.74 3.74
C PRO A 122 -24.57 -8.46 3.21
N LYS A 123 -23.23 -8.34 3.33
CA LYS A 123 -22.48 -7.15 2.93
C LYS A 123 -21.42 -7.45 1.87
N SER A 124 -21.22 -6.52 0.97
CA SER A 124 -20.13 -6.56 0.00
C SER A 124 -18.80 -6.14 0.63
N SER A 125 -17.69 -6.55 0.01
CA SER A 125 -16.34 -6.11 0.42
C SER A 125 -16.19 -4.58 0.44
N LYS A 126 -16.94 -3.85 -0.39
CA LYS A 126 -16.88 -2.39 -0.49
C LYS A 126 -17.56 -1.71 0.70
N GLU A 127 -18.71 -2.23 1.13
CA GLU A 127 -19.43 -1.71 2.30
C GLU A 127 -18.61 -1.94 3.58
N VAL A 128 -18.04 -3.14 3.74
CA VAL A 128 -17.15 -3.45 4.87
C VAL A 128 -15.95 -2.50 4.89
N GLN A 129 -15.37 -2.19 3.72
CA GLN A 129 -14.25 -1.24 3.61
C GLN A 129 -14.62 0.15 4.14
N THR A 130 -15.78 0.68 3.74
CA THR A 130 -16.26 1.99 4.17
C THR A 130 -16.47 2.04 5.69
N THR A 131 -16.99 0.96 6.29
CA THR A 131 -17.26 0.89 7.74
C THR A 131 -15.98 0.87 8.58
N ILE A 132 -14.94 0.15 8.15
CA ILE A 132 -13.69 0.06 8.91
C ILE A 132 -12.68 1.16 8.58
N ASN A 133 -12.96 1.97 7.56
CA ASN A 133 -12.09 3.05 7.05
C ASN A 133 -10.61 2.60 6.84
N LYS A 134 -10.43 1.45 6.18
CA LYS A 134 -9.11 0.89 5.84
C LYS A 134 -8.90 0.77 4.33
N SER A 135 -7.66 0.48 3.93
CA SER A 135 -7.34 0.21 2.51
C SER A 135 -8.04 -1.06 2.01
N ARG A 136 -8.33 -1.12 0.71
CA ARG A 136 -8.97 -2.27 0.05
C ARG A 136 -8.25 -3.58 0.35
N GLU A 137 -6.92 -3.53 0.36
CA GLU A 137 -6.08 -4.70 0.63
C GLU A 137 -6.21 -5.18 2.08
N HIS A 138 -6.19 -4.26 3.04
CA HIS A 138 -6.31 -4.63 4.46
C HIS A 138 -7.69 -5.25 4.75
N THR A 139 -8.76 -4.68 4.19
CA THR A 139 -10.11 -5.23 4.26
C THR A 139 -10.18 -6.64 3.65
N ALA A 140 -9.57 -6.83 2.48
CA ALA A 140 -9.55 -8.14 1.81
C ALA A 140 -8.80 -9.21 2.64
N ARG A 141 -7.68 -8.83 3.27
CA ARG A 141 -6.93 -9.73 4.17
C ARG A 141 -7.76 -10.11 5.40
N LEU A 142 -8.45 -9.15 6.02
CA LEU A 142 -9.31 -9.40 7.18
C LEU A 142 -10.49 -10.31 6.82
N LEU A 143 -11.19 -10.02 5.72
CA LEU A 143 -12.30 -10.85 5.24
C LEU A 143 -11.85 -12.27 4.90
N LYS A 144 -10.67 -12.42 4.29
CA LYS A 144 -10.07 -13.73 4.02
C LYS A 144 -9.77 -14.49 5.32
N ASN A 145 -9.18 -13.82 6.32
CA ASN A 145 -8.88 -14.42 7.61
C ASN A 145 -10.14 -14.91 8.32
N LEU A 146 -11.18 -14.07 8.37
CA LEU A 146 -12.47 -14.39 8.96
C LEU A 146 -13.19 -15.53 8.23
N TYR A 147 -13.04 -15.63 6.91
CA TYR A 147 -13.52 -16.76 6.13
C TYR A 147 -12.74 -18.04 6.47
N THR A 148 -11.41 -17.99 6.56
CA THR A 148 -10.58 -19.15 6.94
C THR A 148 -10.89 -19.64 8.36
N LYS A 149 -11.21 -18.74 9.29
CA LYS A 149 -11.67 -19.07 10.65
C LYS A 149 -13.10 -19.63 10.70
N ASN A 150 -13.73 -19.89 9.55
CA ASN A 150 -15.13 -20.34 9.42
C ASN A 150 -16.15 -19.40 10.06
N LEU A 151 -15.82 -18.11 10.24
CA LEU A 151 -16.72 -17.13 10.86
C LEU A 151 -17.63 -16.45 9.83
N LEU A 152 -17.19 -16.36 8.58
CA LEU A 152 -17.95 -15.80 7.47
C LEU A 152 -18.20 -16.84 6.37
N LYS A 153 -19.33 -16.72 5.70
CA LYS A 153 -19.63 -17.39 4.43
C LYS A 153 -19.49 -16.36 3.31
N ARG A 154 -18.97 -16.79 2.16
CA ARG A 154 -18.89 -15.96 0.96
C ARG A 154 -19.79 -16.55 -0.11
N GLU A 155 -20.62 -15.70 -0.70
CA GLU A 155 -21.44 -16.02 -1.86
C GLU A 155 -20.93 -15.23 -3.06
N SER A 156 -20.83 -15.90 -4.21
CA SER A 156 -20.43 -15.25 -5.47
C SER A 156 -21.67 -14.73 -6.16
N GLN A 157 -21.85 -13.40 -6.18
CA GLN A 157 -22.93 -12.75 -6.94
C GLN A 157 -22.31 -12.07 -8.17
N GLY A 158 -22.11 -12.86 -9.22
CA GLY A 158 -21.49 -12.41 -10.46
C GLY A 158 -20.03 -11.96 -10.27
N LYS A 159 -19.76 -10.66 -10.44
CA LYS A 159 -18.41 -10.08 -10.35
C LYS A 159 -17.94 -9.81 -8.90
N PHE A 160 -18.85 -9.82 -7.93
CA PHE A 160 -18.55 -9.40 -6.55
C PHE A 160 -18.86 -10.51 -5.54
N PHE A 161 -18.09 -10.52 -4.45
CA PHE A 161 -18.34 -11.40 -3.31
C PHE A 161 -19.17 -10.68 -2.24
N VAL A 162 -20.21 -11.37 -1.78
CA VAL A 162 -21.05 -10.96 -0.67
C VAL A 162 -20.75 -11.87 0.52
N TYR A 163 -20.59 -11.27 1.70
CA TYR A 163 -20.25 -11.97 2.93
C TYR A 163 -21.45 -12.01 3.87
N SER A 164 -21.70 -13.18 4.44
CA SER A 164 -22.75 -13.41 5.45
C SER A 164 -22.17 -14.13 6.66
N LEU A 165 -22.85 -14.00 7.81
CA LEU A 165 -22.38 -14.61 9.06
C LEU A 165 -22.59 -16.13 9.02
N SER A 166 -21.57 -16.90 9.40
CA SER A 166 -21.70 -18.34 9.62
C SER A 166 -22.39 -18.64 10.96
N GLU A 167 -22.73 -19.91 11.19
CA GLU A 167 -23.26 -20.35 12.49
C GLU A 167 -22.24 -20.14 13.63
N GLN A 168 -20.95 -20.27 13.36
CA GLN A 168 -19.90 -19.99 14.35
C GLN A 168 -19.76 -18.48 14.62
N GLY A 169 -19.80 -17.66 13.56
CA GLY A 169 -19.78 -16.21 13.69
C GLY A 169 -20.98 -15.66 14.46
N LYS A 170 -22.17 -16.26 14.26
CA LYS A 170 -23.38 -15.93 15.04
C LYS A 170 -23.20 -16.26 16.52
N LYS A 171 -22.63 -17.42 16.86
CA LYS A 171 -22.35 -17.78 18.25
C LYS A 171 -21.41 -16.78 18.93
N ILE A 172 -20.44 -16.20 18.23
CA ILE A 172 -19.52 -15.20 18.82
C ILE A 172 -20.20 -13.85 19.07
N ILE A 173 -21.11 -13.43 18.18
CA ILE A 173 -21.77 -12.11 18.29
C ILE A 173 -23.02 -12.15 19.17
N PHE A 174 -23.76 -13.27 19.16
CA PHE A 174 -25.03 -13.43 19.87
C PHE A 174 -24.98 -14.42 21.05
N GLY A 175 -23.89 -15.20 21.18
CA GLY A 175 -23.72 -16.20 22.23
C GLY A 175 -22.83 -15.73 23.38
N SER A 176 -23.12 -14.55 23.91
CA SER A 176 -22.64 -14.10 25.23
C SER A 176 -23.81 -13.93 26.19
#